data_AF-A0A0S8IGW9-F1
#
_entry.id   AF-A0A0S8IGW9-F1
#
_cell.length_a   1.000
_cell.length_b   1.000
_cell.length_c   1.000
_cell.angle_alpha   90.00
_cell.angle_beta   90.00
_cell.angle_gamma   90.00
#
_symmetry.space_group_name_H-M   'P 1'
#
loop_
_entity.id
_entity.type
_entity.pdbx_description
1 polymer ?
#
loop_
_entity_poly.entity_id
_entity_poly.type
_entity_poly.pdbx_seq_one_letter_code
_entity_poly.pdbx_strand_id
1 'polypeptide(L)'
;MNWQTVQIIILSFGIGLMLGTLLSYFFMRRVINKKIKSLSFHITQLKAHKDYTALKIETRKENLLLLADKLRKIENSLEKLRQKEYDTYINSLNLLLDQKGISRIEDND
;
A
#
# COMPACT_ATOMS: atom_id res chain seq x y z
N MET A 1 8.40 -22.51 -75.73
CA MET A 1 7.82 -21.53 -74.77
C MET A 1 8.47 -20.18 -75.04
N ASN A 2 7.70 -19.11 -75.21
CA ASN A 2 8.23 -17.81 -75.62
C ASN A 2 8.97 -17.14 -74.44
N TRP A 3 10.13 -16.53 -74.68
CA TRP A 3 10.97 -15.92 -73.64
C TRP A 3 10.23 -14.81 -72.86
N GLN A 4 9.32 -14.11 -73.53
CA GLN A 4 8.45 -13.09 -72.94
C GLN A 4 7.54 -13.65 -71.83
N THR A 5 7.05 -14.89 -71.98
CA THR A 5 6.18 -15.52 -70.97
C THR A 5 6.94 -15.79 -69.68
N VAL A 6 8.21 -16.19 -69.77
CA VAL A 6 9.08 -16.40 -68.59
C VAL A 6 9.29 -15.08 -67.84
N GLN A 7 9.54 -13.98 -68.57
CA GLN A 7 9.73 -12.66 -67.98
C GLN A 7 8.48 -12.18 -67.23
N ILE A 8 7.28 -12.35 -67.81
CA ILE A 8 6.01 -11.96 -67.17
C ILE A 8 5.77 -12.75 -65.88
N ILE A 9 6.10 -14.04 -65.85
CA ILE A 9 5.95 -14.87 -64.65
C ILE A 9 6.89 -14.38 -63.54
N ILE A 10 8.16 -14.10 -63.87
CA ILE A 10 9.13 -13.58 -62.88
C ILE A 10 8.69 -12.22 -62.35
N LEU A 11 8.20 -11.33 -63.22
CA LEU A 11 7.79 -9.98 -62.85
C LEU A 11 6.53 -10.00 -61.96
N SER A 12 5.54 -10.82 -62.30
CA SER A 12 4.32 -11.00 -61.49
C SER A 12 4.61 -11.64 -60.13
N PHE A 13 5.52 -12.62 -60.08
CA PHE A 13 5.99 -13.21 -58.83
C PHE A 13 6.71 -12.18 -57.94
N GLY A 14 7.60 -11.37 -58.52
CA GLY A 14 8.31 -10.31 -57.79
C GLY A 14 7.37 -9.27 -57.18
N ILE A 15 6.37 -8.81 -57.95
CA ILE A 15 5.34 -7.87 -57.47
C ILE A 15 4.50 -8.51 -56.36
N GLY A 16 4.11 -9.78 -56.52
CA GLY A 16 3.35 -10.52 -55.51
C GLY A 16 4.10 -10.62 -54.18
N LEU A 17 5.40 -10.94 -54.21
CA LEU A 17 6.24 -10.97 -53.02
C LEU A 17 6.39 -9.59 -52.38
N MET A 18 6.60 -8.54 -53.19
CA MET A 18 6.74 -7.18 -52.69
C MET A 18 5.45 -6.71 -51.98
N LEU A 19 4.28 -6.95 -52.59
CA LEU A 19 3.00 -6.59 -51.97
C LEU A 19 2.73 -7.41 -50.71
N GLY A 20 3.00 -8.72 -50.74
CA GLY A 20 2.80 -9.61 -49.59
C GLY A 20 3.67 -9.22 -48.39
N THR A 21 4.94 -8.90 -48.62
CA THR A 21 5.85 -8.44 -47.57
C THR A 21 5.44 -7.08 -47.01
N LEU A 22 5.02 -6.13 -47.86
CA LEU A 22 4.49 -4.84 -47.43
C LEU A 22 3.27 -5.03 -46.53
N LEU A 23 2.28 -5.79 -46.98
CA LEU A 23 1.04 -6.03 -46.23
C LEU A 23 1.35 -6.68 -44.87
N SER A 24 2.17 -7.74 -44.89
CA SER A 24 2.57 -8.47 -43.68
C SER A 24 3.26 -7.56 -42.66
N TYR A 25 4.19 -6.71 -43.13
CA TYR A 25 4.87 -5.74 -42.28
C TYR A 25 3.88 -4.76 -41.63
N PHE A 26 2.95 -4.19 -42.40
CA PHE A 26 1.95 -3.25 -41.87
C PHE A 26 1.02 -3.94 -40.84
N PHE A 27 0.57 -5.16 -41.12
CA PHE A 27 -0.26 -5.93 -40.19
C PHE A 27 0.49 -6.26 -38.90
N MET A 28 1.69 -6.83 -39.00
CA MET A 28 2.50 -7.14 -37.81
C MET A 28 2.79 -5.90 -36.99
N ARG A 29 3.22 -4.80 -37.63
CA ARG A 29 3.50 -3.53 -36.94
C ARG A 29 2.27 -3.02 -36.20
N ARG A 30 1.08 -3.11 -36.79
CA ARG A 30 -0.18 -2.70 -36.14
C ARG A 30 -0.50 -3.58 -34.92
N VAL A 31 -0.34 -4.89 -35.04
CA VAL A 31 -0.60 -5.83 -33.94
C VAL A 31 0.39 -5.61 -32.80
N ILE A 32 1.69 -5.51 -33.11
CA ILE A 32 2.76 -5.27 -32.14
C ILE A 32 2.52 -3.95 -31.41
N ASN A 33 2.27 -2.86 -32.13
CA ASN A 33 2.02 -1.55 -31.51
C ASN A 33 0.80 -1.56 -30.59
N LYS A 34 -0.29 -2.26 -30.98
CA LYS A 34 -1.46 -2.43 -30.09
C LYS A 34 -1.10 -3.17 -28.81
N LYS A 35 -0.33 -4.26 -28.90
CA LYS A 35 0.12 -5.03 -27.73
C LYS A 35 1.04 -4.21 -26.84
N ILE A 36 2.02 -3.51 -27.40
CA ILE A 36 2.93 -2.64 -26.65
C ILE A 36 2.14 -1.54 -25.93
N LYS A 37 1.19 -0.89 -26.59
CA LYS A 37 0.35 0.14 -25.97
C LYS A 37 -0.47 -0.42 -24.82
N SER A 38 -1.12 -1.58 -25.00
CA SER A 38 -1.85 -2.26 -23.93
C SER A 38 -0.95 -2.66 -22.76
N LEU A 39 0.23 -3.20 -23.03
CA LEU A 39 1.20 -3.57 -21.99
C LEU A 39 1.65 -2.33 -21.21
N SER A 40 2.02 -1.26 -21.91
CA SER A 40 2.43 0.00 -21.28
C SER A 40 1.33 0.59 -20.39
N PHE A 41 0.06 0.47 -20.80
CA PHE A 41 -1.09 0.89 -20.02
C PHE A 41 -1.21 0.07 -18.74
N HIS A 42 -1.14 -1.27 -18.82
CA HIS A 42 -1.19 -2.12 -17.64
C HIS A 42 -0.01 -1.92 -16.69
N ILE A 43 1.20 -1.72 -17.21
CA ILE A 43 2.37 -1.37 -16.39
C ILE A 43 2.13 -0.04 -15.65
N THR A 44 1.58 0.95 -16.35
CA THR A 44 1.26 2.26 -15.74
C THR A 44 0.20 2.12 -14.65
N GLN A 45 -0.85 1.33 -14.88
CA GLN A 45 -1.88 1.05 -13.88
C GLN A 45 -1.32 0.31 -12.66
N LEU A 46 -0.47 -0.69 -12.88
CA LEU A 46 0.19 -1.43 -11.80
C LEU A 46 1.08 -0.51 -10.96
N LYS A 47 1.83 0.40 -11.61
CA LYS A 47 2.62 1.41 -10.91
C LYS A 47 1.73 2.33 -10.07
N ALA A 48 0.68 2.88 -10.65
CA ALA A 48 -0.27 3.74 -9.92
C ALA A 48 -0.91 3.01 -8.73
N HIS A 49 -1.27 1.73 -8.90
CA HIS A 49 -1.84 0.92 -7.82
C HIS A 49 -0.82 0.65 -6.70
N LYS A 50 0.44 0.38 -7.06
CA LYS A 50 1.54 0.24 -6.10
C LYS A 50 1.73 1.53 -5.30
N ASP A 51 1.79 2.68 -5.97
CA ASP A 51 2.01 3.98 -5.34
C ASP A 51 0.83 4.34 -4.41
N TYR A 52 -0.40 4.10 -4.84
CA TYR A 52 -1.60 4.27 -4.01
C TYR A 52 -1.59 3.37 -2.76
N THR A 53 -1.18 2.11 -2.93
CA THR A 53 -1.10 1.15 -1.82
C THR A 53 -0.01 1.55 -0.82
N ALA A 54 1.14 2.01 -1.31
CA ALA A 54 2.22 2.51 -0.46
C ALA A 54 1.75 3.70 0.38
N LEU A 55 1.10 4.69 -0.23
CA LEU A 55 0.52 5.84 0.46
C LEU A 55 -0.48 5.39 1.54
N LYS A 56 -1.39 4.45 1.20
CA LYS A 56 -2.39 3.94 2.14
C LYS A 56 -1.76 3.21 3.34
N ILE A 57 -0.65 2.50 3.13
CA ILE A 57 0.11 1.84 4.22
C ILE A 57 0.74 2.90 5.12
N GLU A 58 1.34 3.94 4.54
CA GLU A 58 1.95 5.05 5.28
C GLU A 58 0.93 5.78 6.15
N THR A 59 -0.21 6.19 5.58
CA THR A 59 -1.30 6.82 6.35
C THR A 59 -1.82 5.92 7.47
N ARG A 60 -1.93 4.60 7.23
CA ARG A 60 -2.33 3.65 8.28
C ARG A 60 -1.30 3.55 9.39
N LYS A 61 -0.02 3.56 9.06
CA LYS A 61 1.07 3.56 10.03
C LYS A 61 1.02 4.82 10.90
N GLU A 62 0.84 5.99 10.31
CA GLU A 62 0.68 7.26 11.05
C GLU A 62 -0.52 7.22 12.00
N ASN A 63 -1.67 6.72 11.53
CA ASN A 63 -2.86 6.58 12.36
C ASN A 63 -2.65 5.60 13.53
N LEU A 64 -1.92 4.50 13.32
CA LEU A 64 -1.59 3.55 14.37
C LEU A 64 -0.64 4.16 15.40
N LEU A 65 0.35 4.95 14.97
CA LEU A 65 1.24 5.67 15.88
C LEU A 65 0.46 6.68 16.72
N LEU A 66 -0.43 7.45 16.10
CA LEU A 66 -1.29 8.41 16.80
C LEU A 66 -2.23 7.71 17.79
N LEU A 67 -2.76 6.54 17.44
CA LEU A 67 -3.58 5.73 18.34
C LEU A 67 -2.76 5.19 19.52
N ALA A 68 -1.55 4.68 19.26
CA ALA A 68 -0.65 4.20 20.30
C ALA A 68 -0.30 5.32 21.30
N ASP A 69 0.00 6.53 20.81
CA ASP A 69 0.25 7.70 21.65
C ASP A 69 -0.97 8.07 22.49
N LYS A 70 -2.18 8.02 21.92
CA LYS A 70 -3.41 8.26 22.67
C LYS A 70 -3.64 7.22 23.75
N LEU A 71 -3.44 5.94 23.44
CA LEU A 71 -3.56 4.85 24.41
C LEU A 71 -2.56 5.01 25.55
N ARG A 72 -1.30 5.33 25.25
CA ARG A 72 -0.28 5.60 26.26
C ARG A 72 -0.63 6.78 27.16
N LYS A 73 -1.21 7.85 26.60
CA LYS A 73 -1.70 8.99 27.39
C LYS A 73 -2.86 8.59 28.32
N ILE A 74 -3.77 7.75 27.84
CA ILE A 74 -4.87 7.22 28.65
C ILE A 74 -4.33 6.34 29.77
N GLU A 75 -3.42 5.41 29.47
CA GLU A 75 -2.75 4.54 30.43
C GLU A 75 -2.09 5.35 31.55
N ASN A 76 -1.24 6.33 31.21
CA ASN A 76 -0.60 7.21 32.18
C ASN A 76 -1.62 8.01 33.01
N SER A 77 -2.75 8.38 32.43
CA SER A 77 -3.81 9.12 33.15
C SER A 77 -4.55 8.21 34.12
N LEU A 78 -4.82 6.97 33.73
CA LEU A 78 -5.44 5.95 34.58
C LEU A 78 -4.51 5.54 35.73
N GLU A 79 -3.20 5.40 35.48
CA GLU A 79 -2.21 5.12 36.51
C GLU A 79 -2.16 6.24 37.55
N LYS A 80 -2.14 7.51 37.11
CA LYS A 80 -2.22 8.67 38.01
C LYS A 80 -3.52 8.73 38.80
N LEU A 81 -4.66 8.43 38.17
CA LEU A 81 -5.95 8.36 38.86
C LEU A 81 -5.96 7.26 39.91
N ARG A 82 -5.47 6.06 39.57
CA ARG A 82 -5.36 4.93 40.50
C ARG A 82 -4.49 5.28 41.70
N GLN A 83 -3.31 5.86 41.47
CA GLN A 83 -2.43 6.28 42.54
C GLN A 83 -3.12 7.30 43.46
N LYS A 84 -3.77 8.30 42.86
CA LYS A 84 -4.51 9.32 43.62
C LYS A 84 -5.67 8.73 44.43
N GLU A 85 -6.43 7.80 43.87
CA GLU A 85 -7.50 7.10 44.59
C GLU A 85 -6.96 6.27 45.75
N TYR A 86 -5.85 5.56 45.55
CA TYR A 86 -5.16 4.81 46.60
C TYR A 86 -4.66 5.72 47.72
N ASP A 87 -3.94 6.81 47.39
CA ASP A 87 -3.45 7.78 48.36
C ASP A 87 -4.61 8.41 49.15
N THR A 88 -5.72 8.72 48.47
CA THR A 88 -6.92 9.27 49.12
C THR A 88 -7.56 8.26 50.07
N TYR A 89 -7.65 7.00 49.63
CA TYR A 89 -8.17 5.90 50.46
C TYR A 89 -7.31 5.69 51.71
N ILE A 90 -6.00 5.53 51.57
CA ILE A 90 -5.06 5.35 52.70
C ILE A 90 -5.13 6.53 53.67
N ASN A 91 -5.16 7.77 53.16
CA ASN A 91 -5.31 8.95 54.01
C ASN A 91 -6.64 8.96 54.77
N SER A 92 -7.75 8.65 54.10
CA SER A 92 -9.07 8.58 54.75
C SER A 92 -9.14 7.45 55.79
N LEU A 93 -8.50 6.32 55.53
CA LEU A 93 -8.43 5.19 56.44
C LEU A 93 -7.57 5.52 57.67
N ASN A 94 -6.41 6.14 57.48
CA ASN A 94 -5.55 6.58 58.58
C ASN A 94 -6.21 7.64 59.45
N LEU A 95 -6.99 8.57 58.87
CA LEU A 95 -7.83 9.49 59.64
C LEU A 95 -8.86 8.77 60.52
N LEU A 96 -9.51 7.72 60.01
CA LEU A 96 -10.46 6.91 60.79
C LEU A 96 -9.77 6.09 61.88
N LEU A 97 -8.58 5.55 61.61
CA LEU A 97 -7.78 4.79 62.58
C LEU A 97 -7.30 5.70 63.72
N ASP A 98 -6.81 6.90 63.40
CA ASP A 98 -6.41 7.92 64.38
C ASP A 98 -7.58 8.28 65.30
N GLN A 99 -8.79 8.47 64.76
CA GLN A 99 -10.00 8.73 65.55
C GLN A 99 -10.37 7.59 66.51
N LYS A 100 -9.93 6.38 66.21
CA LYS A 100 -10.15 5.18 67.04
C LYS A 100 -8.96 4.89 67.98
N GLY A 101 -7.90 5.71 67.96
CA GLY A 101 -6.68 5.49 68.74
C GLY A 101 -5.85 4.29 68.27
N ILE A 102 -6.05 3.86 67.01
CA ILE A 102 -5.35 2.74 66.40
C ILE A 102 -4.16 3.29 65.61
N SER A 103 -3.01 2.63 65.71
CA SER A 103 -1.81 3.00 64.97
C SER A 103 -2.07 3.03 63.46
N ARG A 104 -1.48 4.02 62.79
CA ARG A 104 -1.58 4.22 61.33
C ARG A 104 -0.99 3.06 60.56
N ILE A 105 -1.54 2.85 59.37
CA ILE A 105 -0.95 1.97 58.35
C ILE A 105 0.10 2.79 57.62
N GLU A 106 1.37 2.45 57.82
CA GLU A 106 2.49 2.96 57.04
C GLU A 106 2.74 2.00 55.87
N ASP A 107 2.85 2.54 54.66
CA ASP A 107 3.34 1.81 53.50
C ASP A 107 4.79 1.41 53.80
N ASN A 108 5.01 0.11 54.07
CA ASN A 108 6.32 -0.49 53.97
C ASN A 108 6.46 -1.01 52.53
N ASP A 109 7.41 -0.42 51.79
CA ASP A 109 7.86 -0.87 50.47
C ASP A 109 8.05 -2.40 50.37
#